data_AF-A0A2G6AMZ1-F1
#
_entry.id   AF-A0A2G6AMZ1-F1
#
_cell.length_a   1.000
_cell.length_b   1.000
_cell.length_c   1.000
_cell.angle_alpha   90.00
_cell.angle_beta   90.00
_cell.angle_gamma   90.00
#
_symmetry.space_group_name_H-M   'P 1'
#
loop_
_entity.id
_entity.type
_entity.pdbx_description
1 polymer ?
#
loop_
_entity_poly.entity_id
_entity_poly.type
_entity_poly.pdbx_seq_one_letter_code
_entity_poly.pdbx_strand_id
1 'polypeptide(L)'
;MALQVSNSPFSEEQVELLNRLLPSITETQQSWLSGYLTAVSTASVSSASVAVLERPASEIPTAVKEITVLYGSQTGNGQGIAEQVAAKLKEQSFDVTIQSMNDFKPNNLKKIENLLLIVSTHGEGDPPDTALPFYEFLHGKRAPKLDHLHYSVLALGDSSYEFFCKTGADFDQKLSELGAVQLAPRVDCDLDYDEPAAQWLSAVEVSLEIQSGGQSAAASVEVENPSSTQYSRTNPFNAEVLENINLNGRGSNKETRHVEISLEGSGLTYKPGDSVGIFPTNNSDLVDEIIKLGSWNADETVEINSQGERRALRIALLHHLEITVVTKPLLEKLSNYSKSEELKRILNKENADELRAYVDGRDLYDALTDFGPVEASEQQLVGILRKLPARLYSIASSLEANPEEVHLTIGAVRYEAHGRDRQGVCSIQCAENLEPGDTLPIYIHKNDNFRLPANSETPIIMIGPGTGIAPFRSFIEERSETGAEGKSWLFFGDQHYMTDFYYQTEWQNYVKDGTLTRLDVAFSRDTDEKVYVQHRMKQASQELYQWIEEGAVIYVCGDEQNMAKDVHATLLEILQQEGGKSLEEAEQFITQLVQEKRYQRDVY
;
A
#
# COMPACT_ATOMS: atom_id res chain seq x y z
N MET A 1 45.94 12.68 -39.89
CA MET A 1 46.31 14.10 -39.74
C MET A 1 45.66 14.59 -38.47
N ALA A 2 46.40 15.17 -37.53
CA ALA A 2 45.78 15.73 -36.33
C ALA A 2 45.07 17.05 -36.70
N LEU A 3 43.84 17.21 -36.22
CA LEU A 3 43.11 18.48 -36.31
C LEU A 3 43.87 19.54 -35.50
N GLN A 4 43.92 20.75 -36.01
CA GLN A 4 44.41 21.93 -35.31
C GLN A 4 43.33 23.02 -35.37
N VAL A 5 43.30 23.90 -34.38
CA VAL A 5 42.37 25.05 -34.39
C VAL A 5 42.59 25.93 -35.63
N SER A 6 43.82 26.01 -36.13
CA SER A 6 44.18 26.76 -37.34
C SER A 6 43.69 26.13 -38.65
N ASN A 7 43.32 24.85 -38.66
CA ASN A 7 42.93 24.12 -39.87
C ASN A 7 41.52 23.48 -39.78
N SER A 8 40.74 23.83 -38.76
CA SER A 8 39.39 23.32 -38.54
C SER A 8 38.51 24.38 -37.86
N PRO A 9 37.17 24.30 -37.99
CA PRO A 9 36.26 25.30 -37.40
C PRO A 9 35.97 25.08 -35.91
N PHE A 10 36.71 24.19 -35.23
CA PHE A 10 36.45 23.76 -33.86
C PHE A 10 37.29 24.54 -32.84
N SER A 11 36.76 24.73 -31.62
CA SER A 11 37.52 25.35 -30.52
C SER A 11 38.69 24.46 -30.08
N GLU A 12 39.63 25.02 -29.31
CA GLU A 12 40.82 24.29 -28.82
C GLU A 12 40.45 23.02 -28.04
N GLU A 13 39.48 23.12 -27.13
CA GLU A 13 38.95 22.00 -26.36
C GLU A 13 38.27 20.95 -27.25
N GLN A 14 37.52 21.38 -28.28
CA GLN A 14 36.86 20.47 -29.22
C GLN A 14 37.87 19.75 -30.12
N VAL A 15 38.92 20.44 -30.56
CA VAL A 15 40.02 19.83 -31.34
C VAL A 15 40.74 18.76 -30.52
N GLU A 16 40.96 19.00 -29.22
CA GLU A 16 41.58 18.02 -28.32
C GLU A 16 40.72 16.76 -28.18
N LEU A 17 39.42 16.93 -27.94
CA LEU A 17 38.47 15.82 -27.85
C LEU A 17 38.37 15.02 -29.15
N LEU A 18 38.28 15.71 -30.30
CA LEU A 18 38.19 15.06 -31.61
C LEU A 18 39.49 14.32 -31.96
N ASN A 19 40.65 14.88 -31.65
CA ASN A 19 41.93 14.19 -31.85
C ASN A 19 42.10 12.98 -30.93
N ARG A 20 41.46 12.95 -29.75
CA ARG A 20 41.45 11.79 -28.86
C ARG A 20 40.47 10.71 -29.34
N LEU A 21 39.30 11.12 -29.83
CA LEU A 21 38.21 10.22 -30.20
C LEU A 21 38.40 9.58 -31.59
N LEU A 22 38.77 10.36 -32.61
CA LEU A 22 38.83 9.85 -33.99
C LEU A 22 39.77 8.65 -34.18
N PRO A 23 40.95 8.56 -33.51
CA PRO A 23 41.79 7.37 -33.58
C PRO A 23 41.28 6.18 -32.76
N SER A 24 40.42 6.41 -31.76
CA SER A 24 39.93 5.36 -30.87
C SER A 24 38.68 4.65 -31.39
N ILE A 25 38.13 5.08 -32.52
CA ILE A 25 36.91 4.52 -33.11
C ILE A 25 37.21 3.86 -34.46
N THR A 26 36.47 2.80 -34.76
CA THR A 26 36.58 1.99 -35.98
C THR A 26 35.96 2.69 -37.20
N GLU A 27 36.30 2.27 -38.42
CA GLU A 27 35.71 2.83 -39.66
C GLU A 27 34.18 2.71 -39.72
N THR A 28 33.63 1.61 -39.17
CA THR A 28 32.17 1.41 -39.08
C THR A 28 31.54 2.44 -38.13
N GLN A 29 32.17 2.73 -36.99
CA GLN A 29 31.71 3.74 -36.04
C GLN A 29 31.84 5.16 -36.60
N GLN A 30 32.91 5.45 -37.36
CA GLN A 30 33.07 6.73 -38.05
C GLN A 30 31.96 6.94 -39.10
N SER A 31 31.63 5.90 -39.87
CA SER A 31 30.57 5.94 -40.87
C SER A 31 29.19 6.16 -40.24
N TRP A 32 28.92 5.49 -39.11
CA TRP A 32 27.69 5.67 -38.36
C TRP A 32 27.58 7.09 -37.76
N LEU A 33 28.65 7.59 -37.14
CA LEU A 33 28.69 8.94 -36.56
C LEU A 33 28.52 10.03 -37.63
N SER A 34 29.12 9.84 -38.81
CA SER A 34 28.91 10.73 -39.95
C SER A 34 27.44 10.73 -40.40
N GLY A 35 26.79 9.56 -40.45
CA GLY A 35 25.36 9.44 -40.74
C GLY A 35 24.49 10.15 -39.71
N TYR A 36 24.77 9.97 -38.42
CA TYR A 36 24.07 10.62 -37.32
C TYR A 36 24.16 12.15 -37.40
N LEU A 37 25.37 12.70 -37.56
CA LEU A 37 25.57 14.15 -37.68
C LEU A 37 24.90 14.72 -38.94
N THR A 38 24.89 13.97 -40.04
CA THR A 38 24.19 14.36 -41.27
C THR A 38 22.67 14.38 -41.04
N ALA A 39 22.11 13.35 -40.39
CA ALA A 39 20.68 13.25 -40.07
C ALA A 39 20.19 14.38 -39.15
N VAL A 40 21.00 14.76 -38.16
CA VAL A 40 20.71 15.90 -37.27
C VAL A 40 20.73 17.23 -38.05
N SER A 41 21.63 17.38 -39.02
CA SER A 41 21.68 18.57 -39.88
C SER A 41 20.54 18.65 -40.90
N THR A 42 20.06 17.52 -41.41
CA THR A 42 18.90 17.49 -42.33
C THR A 42 17.57 17.68 -41.59
N ALA A 43 17.50 17.42 -40.29
CA ALA A 43 16.38 17.80 -39.44
C ALA A 43 16.29 19.32 -39.19
N SER A 44 17.34 20.08 -39.50
CA SER A 44 17.44 21.52 -39.20
C SER A 44 17.61 22.42 -40.44
N VAL A 45 17.54 21.88 -41.66
CA VAL A 45 17.55 22.68 -42.91
C VAL A 45 16.43 22.24 -43.86
N SER A 46 15.26 22.82 -43.68
CA SER A 46 14.21 22.90 -44.72
C SER A 46 13.47 24.23 -44.60
N SER A 47 14.14 25.32 -45.01
CA SER A 47 13.45 26.54 -45.45
C SER A 47 14.34 27.44 -46.33
N ALA A 48 14.18 27.27 -47.64
CA ALA A 48 14.36 28.28 -48.69
C ALA A 48 13.58 27.74 -49.91
N SER A 49 12.78 28.45 -50.70
CA SER A 49 12.23 29.81 -50.69
C SER A 49 11.31 29.87 -51.92
N VAL A 50 9.99 29.92 -51.75
CA VAL A 50 9.05 30.28 -52.82
C VAL A 50 8.09 31.32 -52.26
N ALA A 51 8.06 32.49 -52.89
CA ALA A 51 7.20 33.60 -52.48
C ALA A 51 5.72 33.25 -52.66
N VAL A 52 4.87 33.75 -51.73
CA VAL A 52 3.59 34.46 -51.97
C VAL A 52 2.75 34.50 -50.68
N LEU A 53 2.45 35.75 -50.27
CA LEU A 53 1.39 36.26 -49.38
C LEU A 53 1.45 35.97 -47.86
N GLU A 54 1.61 37.07 -47.11
CA GLU A 54 1.43 37.21 -45.67
C GLU A 54 0.06 36.69 -45.20
N ARG A 55 0.10 35.82 -44.18
CA ARG A 55 -0.95 35.66 -43.17
C ARG A 55 -0.28 35.78 -41.81
N PRO A 56 -0.89 36.47 -40.84
CA PRO A 56 -0.25 36.75 -39.56
C PRO A 56 0.01 35.44 -38.81
N ALA A 57 1.18 35.37 -38.19
CA ALA A 57 1.58 34.31 -37.29
C ALA A 57 0.53 34.14 -36.18
N SER A 58 0.04 32.90 -36.01
CA SER A 58 -0.49 32.46 -34.74
C SER A 58 0.66 31.74 -34.04
N GLU A 59 1.21 32.37 -33.01
CA GLU A 59 1.99 31.67 -31.99
C GLU A 59 1.10 30.53 -31.46
N ILE A 60 1.52 29.28 -31.64
CA ILE A 60 0.92 28.17 -30.90
C ILE A 60 1.61 28.20 -29.53
N PRO A 61 0.90 28.51 -28.43
CA PRO A 61 1.46 28.30 -27.10
C PRO A 61 1.57 26.79 -26.94
N THR A 62 2.77 26.28 -26.67
CA THR A 62 2.92 24.92 -26.15
C THR A 62 2.38 24.93 -24.73
N ALA A 63 1.06 24.76 -24.58
CA ALA A 63 0.39 24.72 -23.30
C ALA A 63 0.85 23.44 -22.57
N VAL A 64 1.77 23.60 -21.62
CA VAL A 64 2.09 22.54 -20.65
C VAL A 64 0.80 22.28 -19.88
N LYS A 65 0.25 21.08 -20.01
CA LYS A 65 -1.01 20.72 -19.33
C LYS A 65 -0.70 20.34 -17.89
N GLU A 66 -1.29 21.08 -16.96
CA GLU A 66 -1.21 20.82 -15.54
C GLU A 66 -2.09 19.60 -15.19
N ILE A 67 -1.52 18.64 -14.47
CA ILE A 67 -2.20 17.45 -13.95
C ILE A 67 -2.12 17.47 -12.44
N THR A 68 -3.26 17.38 -11.78
CA THR A 68 -3.33 17.21 -10.33
C THR A 68 -3.60 15.74 -10.01
N VAL A 69 -2.73 15.11 -9.22
CA VAL A 69 -2.90 13.77 -8.67
C VAL A 69 -3.26 13.90 -7.20
N LEU A 70 -4.47 13.49 -6.83
CA LEU A 70 -4.89 13.43 -5.43
C LEU A 70 -4.93 11.98 -4.96
N TYR A 71 -4.40 11.74 -3.76
CA TYR A 71 -4.45 10.42 -3.15
C TYR A 71 -5.16 10.42 -1.79
N GLY A 72 -5.92 9.36 -1.55
CA GLY A 72 -6.53 9.03 -0.27
C GLY A 72 -6.05 7.66 0.18
N SER A 73 -5.25 7.59 1.25
CA SER A 73 -4.66 6.34 1.71
C SER A 73 -4.56 6.30 3.23
N GLN A 74 -4.85 5.14 3.81
CA GLN A 74 -4.64 4.89 5.24
C GLN A 74 -3.21 4.39 5.48
N THR A 75 -2.84 3.30 4.82
CA THR A 75 -1.58 2.59 5.08
C THR A 75 -0.43 2.98 4.17
N GLY A 76 -0.66 3.72 3.07
CA GLY A 76 0.38 4.24 2.18
C GLY A 76 0.35 3.68 0.74
N ASN A 77 -0.35 2.58 0.46
CA ASN A 77 -0.43 1.99 -0.88
C ASN A 77 -0.85 3.02 -1.96
N GLY A 78 -1.91 3.79 -1.69
CA GLY A 78 -2.41 4.80 -2.63
C GLY A 78 -1.44 5.97 -2.83
N GLN A 79 -0.71 6.35 -1.78
CA GLN A 79 0.35 7.37 -1.88
C GLN A 79 1.50 6.87 -2.76
N GLY A 80 1.98 5.64 -2.54
CA GLY A 80 3.07 5.07 -3.33
C GLY A 80 2.75 4.97 -4.81
N ILE A 81 1.52 4.59 -5.17
CA ILE A 81 1.08 4.59 -6.57
C ILE A 81 1.02 6.01 -7.12
N ALA A 82 0.51 6.98 -6.35
CA ALA A 82 0.44 8.37 -6.79
C ALA A 82 1.83 8.96 -7.08
N GLU A 83 2.83 8.63 -6.26
CA GLU A 83 4.23 9.03 -6.47
C GLU A 83 4.80 8.41 -7.76
N GLN A 84 4.55 7.13 -8.01
CA GLN A 84 4.98 6.45 -9.24
C GLN A 84 4.31 7.03 -10.49
N VAL A 85 3.01 7.29 -10.42
CA VAL A 85 2.24 7.93 -11.50
C VAL A 85 2.77 9.33 -11.78
N ALA A 86 3.02 10.12 -10.74
CA ALA A 86 3.56 11.47 -10.88
C ALA A 86 4.97 11.45 -11.49
N ALA A 87 5.82 10.49 -11.12
CA ALA A 87 7.16 10.33 -11.70
C ALA A 87 7.07 10.04 -13.21
N LYS A 88 6.27 9.06 -13.62
CA LYS A 88 6.09 8.67 -15.03
C LYS A 88 5.52 9.80 -15.89
N LEU A 89 4.52 10.51 -15.39
CA LEU A 89 3.93 11.65 -16.11
C LEU A 89 4.92 12.84 -16.23
N LYS A 90 5.77 13.07 -15.24
CA LYS A 90 6.85 14.08 -15.32
C LYS A 90 7.90 13.72 -16.37
N GLU A 91 8.24 12.45 -16.53
CA GLU A 91 9.14 11.97 -17.59
C GLU A 91 8.59 12.29 -19.00
N GLN A 92 7.26 12.31 -19.13
CA GLN A 92 6.56 12.70 -20.36
C GLN A 92 6.35 14.22 -20.52
N SER A 93 7.03 15.03 -19.70
CA SER A 93 6.98 16.50 -19.74
C SER A 93 5.61 17.12 -19.38
N PHE A 94 4.75 16.41 -18.64
CA PHE A 94 3.57 17.00 -18.01
C PHE A 94 3.95 17.76 -16.73
N ASP A 95 3.24 18.84 -16.42
CA ASP A 95 3.38 19.54 -15.14
C ASP A 95 2.47 18.87 -14.10
N VAL A 96 3.06 18.14 -13.15
CA VAL A 96 2.30 17.27 -12.24
C VAL A 96 2.42 17.73 -10.79
N THR A 97 1.28 18.08 -10.22
CA THR A 97 1.12 18.36 -8.79
C THR A 97 0.54 17.13 -8.09
N ILE A 98 1.21 16.63 -7.06
CA ILE A 98 0.75 15.51 -6.22
C ILE A 98 0.41 16.02 -4.81
N GLN A 99 -0.77 15.68 -4.30
CA GLN A 99 -1.22 16.09 -2.96
C GLN A 99 -2.08 15.02 -2.28
N SER A 100 -1.99 14.92 -0.95
CA SER A 100 -2.98 14.19 -0.15
C SER A 100 -4.32 14.90 -0.23
N MET A 101 -5.42 14.14 -0.29
CA MET A 101 -6.78 14.70 -0.24
C MET A 101 -7.02 15.52 1.02
N ASN A 102 -6.34 15.22 2.13
CA ASN A 102 -6.45 15.94 3.39
C ASN A 102 -5.86 17.36 3.31
N ASP A 103 -4.81 17.53 2.50
CA ASP A 103 -4.09 18.80 2.35
C ASP A 103 -4.66 19.65 1.20
N PHE A 104 -5.47 19.03 0.33
CA PHE A 104 -6.06 19.69 -0.83
C PHE A 104 -7.27 20.56 -0.44
N LYS A 105 -7.23 21.84 -0.84
CA LYS A 105 -8.34 22.78 -0.62
C LYS A 105 -9.44 22.58 -1.68
N PRO A 106 -10.65 22.10 -1.34
CA PRO A 106 -11.64 21.70 -2.35
C PRO A 106 -12.11 22.85 -3.27
N ASN A 107 -12.04 24.10 -2.82
CA ASN A 107 -12.34 25.28 -3.64
C ASN A 107 -11.41 25.44 -4.87
N ASN A 108 -10.25 24.78 -4.87
CA ASN A 108 -9.33 24.79 -6.02
C ASN A 108 -9.79 23.87 -7.16
N LEU A 109 -10.80 23.00 -6.97
CA LEU A 109 -11.33 22.14 -8.04
C LEU A 109 -11.76 22.91 -9.28
N LYS A 110 -12.24 24.16 -9.13
CA LYS A 110 -12.64 25.02 -10.25
C LYS A 110 -11.48 25.58 -11.07
N LYS A 111 -10.24 25.36 -10.63
CA LYS A 111 -9.03 25.93 -11.24
C LYS A 111 -8.20 24.88 -11.98
N ILE A 112 -8.47 23.60 -11.76
CA ILE A 112 -7.71 22.49 -12.33
C ILE A 112 -8.46 21.92 -13.54
N GLU A 113 -7.72 21.47 -14.55
CA GLU A 113 -8.30 20.91 -15.78
C GLU A 113 -8.22 19.39 -15.84
N ASN A 114 -7.18 18.78 -15.26
CA ASN A 114 -6.96 17.33 -15.25
C ASN A 114 -6.75 16.83 -13.82
N LEU A 115 -7.56 15.87 -13.40
CA LEU A 115 -7.56 15.30 -12.06
C LEU A 115 -7.45 13.77 -12.09
N LEU A 116 -6.39 13.22 -11.52
CA LEU A 116 -6.28 11.79 -11.28
C LEU A 116 -6.52 11.51 -9.79
N LEU A 117 -7.46 10.63 -9.47
CA LEU A 117 -7.75 10.21 -8.11
C LEU A 117 -7.23 8.80 -7.88
N ILE A 118 -6.47 8.61 -6.81
CA ILE A 118 -6.01 7.28 -6.35
C ILE A 118 -6.49 7.11 -4.91
N VAL A 119 -7.42 6.19 -4.66
CA VAL A 119 -8.07 6.10 -3.36
C VAL A 119 -8.33 4.67 -2.93
N SER A 120 -7.94 4.34 -1.69
CA SER A 120 -8.33 3.07 -1.06
C SER A 120 -9.71 3.16 -0.41
N THR A 121 -10.39 2.05 -0.24
CA THR A 121 -11.60 1.92 0.60
C THR A 121 -11.24 1.26 1.94
N HIS A 122 -11.84 1.70 3.04
CA HIS A 122 -11.62 1.17 4.41
C HIS A 122 -12.91 0.64 5.04
N GLY A 123 -12.76 -0.28 5.99
CA GLY A 123 -13.87 -0.86 6.76
C GLY A 123 -15.08 -1.28 5.93
N GLU A 124 -16.24 -0.70 6.25
CA GLU A 124 -17.54 -1.00 5.63
C GLU A 124 -17.81 -0.15 4.38
N GLY A 125 -16.76 0.09 3.59
CA GLY A 125 -16.87 0.86 2.36
C GLY A 125 -16.69 2.36 2.55
N ASP A 126 -16.05 2.77 3.64
CA ASP A 126 -15.81 4.16 4.01
C ASP A 126 -14.51 4.69 3.37
N PRO A 127 -14.42 6.01 3.09
CA PRO A 127 -13.17 6.61 2.65
C PRO A 127 -12.10 6.57 3.77
N PRO A 128 -10.80 6.54 3.43
CA PRO A 128 -9.71 6.72 4.37
C PRO A 128 -9.84 8.03 5.13
N ASP A 129 -9.26 8.12 6.32
CA ASP A 129 -9.27 9.34 7.12
C ASP A 129 -8.75 10.55 6.35
N THR A 130 -7.71 10.32 5.56
CA THR A 130 -7.06 11.32 4.72
C THR A 130 -7.92 11.77 3.53
N ALA A 131 -8.98 11.05 3.17
CA ALA A 131 -9.89 11.37 2.08
C ALA A 131 -11.26 11.87 2.56
N LEU A 132 -11.64 11.56 3.81
CA LEU A 132 -12.98 11.82 4.34
C LEU A 132 -13.43 13.29 4.19
N PRO A 133 -12.62 14.32 4.54
CA PRO A 133 -13.05 15.71 4.37
C PRO A 133 -13.32 16.10 2.91
N PHE A 134 -12.53 15.57 1.98
CA PHE A 134 -12.70 15.82 0.54
C PHE A 134 -13.93 15.09 -0.01
N TYR A 135 -14.13 13.84 0.44
CA TYR A 135 -15.32 13.04 0.14
C TYR A 135 -16.60 13.76 0.58
N GLU A 136 -16.70 14.17 1.84
CA GLU A 136 -17.86 14.90 2.36
C GLU A 136 -18.14 16.21 1.61
N PHE A 137 -17.08 16.94 1.22
CA PHE A 137 -17.23 18.16 0.43
C PHE A 137 -17.89 17.90 -0.94
N LEU A 138 -17.44 16.88 -1.68
CA LEU A 138 -17.98 16.54 -3.00
C LEU A 138 -19.40 15.99 -2.92
N HIS A 139 -19.73 15.25 -1.87
CA HIS A 139 -21.09 14.74 -1.64
C HIS A 139 -22.02 15.78 -0.99
N GLY A 140 -21.47 16.90 -0.51
CA GLY A 140 -22.22 17.99 0.11
C GLY A 140 -22.89 18.96 -0.88
N LYS A 141 -23.78 19.81 -0.35
CA LYS A 141 -24.53 20.83 -1.13
C LYS A 141 -23.65 21.94 -1.73
N ARG A 142 -22.39 22.04 -1.31
CA ARG A 142 -21.44 23.08 -1.74
C ARG A 142 -20.58 22.65 -2.93
N ALA A 143 -20.71 21.40 -3.39
CA ALA A 143 -19.96 20.88 -4.52
C ALA A 143 -20.24 21.70 -5.80
N PRO A 144 -19.19 22.16 -6.50
CA PRO A 144 -19.35 22.96 -7.72
C PRO A 144 -19.67 22.08 -8.93
N LYS A 145 -20.21 22.69 -9.99
CA LYS A 145 -20.20 22.07 -11.32
C LYS A 145 -18.78 22.04 -11.87
N LEU A 146 -18.44 20.95 -12.55
CA LEU A 146 -17.09 20.61 -13.01
C LEU A 146 -17.06 20.29 -14.51
N ASP A 147 -17.91 20.92 -15.32
CA ASP A 147 -18.03 20.68 -16.78
C ASP A 147 -16.71 20.83 -17.58
N HIS A 148 -15.70 21.48 -17.00
CA HIS A 148 -14.38 21.71 -17.58
C HIS A 148 -13.32 20.68 -17.13
N LEU A 149 -13.62 19.93 -16.07
CA LEU A 149 -12.66 19.03 -15.43
C LEU A 149 -12.64 17.69 -16.15
N HIS A 150 -11.44 17.22 -16.48
CA HIS A 150 -11.21 15.87 -16.95
C HIS A 150 -10.67 15.02 -15.81
N TYR A 151 -11.15 13.79 -15.64
CA TYR A 151 -10.75 12.96 -14.52
C TYR A 151 -10.60 11.47 -14.84
N SER A 152 -9.84 10.76 -14.01
CA SER A 152 -9.88 9.30 -13.93
C SER A 152 -9.61 8.85 -12.50
N VAL A 153 -10.14 7.68 -12.14
CA VAL A 153 -10.07 7.13 -10.78
C VAL A 153 -9.41 5.75 -10.80
N LEU A 154 -8.40 5.57 -9.97
CA LEU A 154 -7.85 4.28 -9.59
C LEU A 154 -8.32 3.95 -8.17
N ALA A 155 -9.14 2.91 -8.04
CA ALA A 155 -9.68 2.48 -6.76
C ALA A 155 -8.88 1.29 -6.23
N LEU A 156 -8.50 1.33 -4.95
CA LEU A 156 -7.85 0.21 -4.25
C LEU A 156 -8.82 -0.40 -3.25
N GLY A 157 -8.95 -1.73 -3.25
CA GLY A 157 -9.78 -2.46 -2.31
C GLY A 157 -9.34 -3.91 -2.17
N ASP A 158 -10.15 -4.70 -1.45
CA ASP A 158 -9.98 -6.14 -1.32
C ASP A 158 -11.31 -6.82 -1.65
N SER A 159 -11.31 -7.74 -2.61
CA SER A 159 -12.52 -8.41 -3.09
C SER A 159 -13.10 -9.42 -2.08
N SER A 160 -12.41 -9.67 -0.96
CA SER A 160 -12.98 -10.40 0.18
C SER A 160 -13.99 -9.56 0.98
N TYR A 161 -13.97 -8.24 0.85
CA TYR A 161 -14.91 -7.34 1.53
C TYR A 161 -16.15 -7.10 0.68
N GLU A 162 -17.28 -6.85 1.34
CA GLU A 162 -18.55 -6.59 0.66
C GLU A 162 -18.50 -5.35 -0.22
N PHE A 163 -17.91 -4.26 0.27
CA PHE A 163 -17.87 -2.96 -0.39
C PHE A 163 -16.57 -2.75 -1.17
N PHE A 164 -16.21 -3.73 -2.02
CA PHE A 164 -15.02 -3.69 -2.86
C PHE A 164 -14.94 -2.39 -3.69
N CYS A 165 -13.84 -1.63 -3.52
CA CYS A 165 -13.55 -0.38 -4.24
C CYS A 165 -14.65 0.71 -4.16
N LYS A 166 -15.54 0.64 -3.16
CA LYS A 166 -16.69 1.54 -3.03
C LYS A 166 -16.33 3.02 -3.02
N THR A 167 -15.32 3.45 -2.26
CA THR A 167 -14.91 4.86 -2.22
C THR A 167 -14.52 5.39 -3.60
N GLY A 168 -13.75 4.62 -4.37
CA GLY A 168 -13.39 4.99 -5.74
C GLY A 168 -14.60 5.01 -6.67
N ALA A 169 -15.55 4.09 -6.49
CA ALA A 169 -16.80 4.09 -7.23
C ALA A 169 -17.67 5.31 -6.92
N ASP A 170 -17.76 5.71 -5.66
CA ASP A 170 -18.51 6.88 -5.21
C ASP A 170 -17.90 8.17 -5.78
N PHE A 171 -16.56 8.31 -5.79
CA PHE A 171 -15.90 9.44 -6.45
C PHE A 171 -16.16 9.50 -7.95
N ASP A 172 -16.03 8.38 -8.67
CA ASP A 172 -16.27 8.31 -10.11
C ASP A 172 -17.72 8.70 -10.46
N GLN A 173 -18.69 8.11 -9.76
CA GLN A 173 -20.09 8.49 -9.91
C GLN A 173 -20.28 9.98 -9.61
N LYS A 174 -19.71 10.47 -8.51
CA LYS A 174 -19.96 11.84 -8.07
C LYS A 174 -19.37 12.88 -9.01
N LEU A 175 -18.15 12.66 -9.51
CA LEU A 175 -17.52 13.54 -10.48
C LEU A 175 -18.31 13.58 -11.79
N SER A 176 -18.80 12.43 -12.26
CA SER A 176 -19.69 12.39 -13.42
C SER A 176 -20.99 13.17 -13.19
N GLU A 177 -21.63 13.05 -12.02
CA GLU A 177 -22.84 13.82 -11.67
C GLU A 177 -22.61 15.33 -11.64
N LEU A 178 -21.40 15.76 -11.27
CA LEU A 178 -20.99 17.17 -11.23
C LEU A 178 -20.61 17.72 -12.62
N GLY A 179 -20.61 16.89 -13.66
CA GLY A 179 -20.36 17.26 -15.06
C GLY A 179 -18.94 17.03 -15.56
N ALA A 180 -18.04 16.47 -14.73
CA ALA A 180 -16.67 16.20 -15.14
C ALA A 180 -16.62 15.12 -16.24
N VAL A 181 -15.61 15.21 -17.11
CA VAL A 181 -15.43 14.35 -18.28
C VAL A 181 -14.40 13.26 -17.96
N GLN A 182 -14.76 11.99 -18.14
CA GLN A 182 -13.84 10.89 -17.85
C GLN A 182 -12.74 10.78 -18.92
N LEU A 183 -11.47 10.78 -18.51
CA LEU A 183 -10.28 10.57 -19.35
C LEU A 183 -10.12 9.10 -19.72
N ALA A 184 -10.12 8.25 -18.70
CA ALA A 184 -10.00 6.81 -18.81
C ALA A 184 -10.96 6.16 -17.80
N PRO A 185 -11.53 4.99 -18.12
CA PRO A 185 -12.43 4.29 -17.21
C PRO A 185 -11.80 4.06 -15.84
N ARG A 186 -12.62 4.10 -14.79
CA ARG A 186 -12.21 3.68 -13.45
C ARG A 186 -11.67 2.25 -13.49
N VAL A 187 -10.58 2.01 -12.78
CA VAL A 187 -10.04 0.66 -12.55
C VAL A 187 -10.14 0.34 -11.06
N ASP A 188 -10.74 -0.81 -10.77
CA ASP A 188 -10.88 -1.35 -9.41
C ASP A 188 -9.78 -2.39 -9.19
N CYS A 189 -8.84 -2.10 -8.30
CA CYS A 189 -7.71 -2.96 -7.98
C CYS A 189 -7.97 -3.76 -6.70
N ASP A 190 -7.68 -5.06 -6.75
CA ASP A 190 -7.57 -5.93 -5.58
C ASP A 190 -6.15 -5.79 -4.95
N LEU A 191 -5.81 -6.61 -3.96
CA LEU A 191 -4.52 -6.57 -3.27
C LEU A 191 -3.30 -6.75 -4.20
N ASP A 192 -3.46 -7.36 -5.38
CA ASP A 192 -2.47 -7.50 -6.44
C ASP A 192 -2.55 -6.38 -7.49
N TYR A 193 -2.64 -5.14 -7.00
CA TYR A 193 -2.90 -3.92 -7.78
C TYR A 193 -1.83 -3.53 -8.81
N ASP A 194 -0.61 -4.07 -8.75
CA ASP A 194 0.53 -3.60 -9.56
C ASP A 194 0.26 -3.61 -11.09
N GLU A 195 -0.30 -4.71 -11.60
CA GLU A 195 -0.66 -4.83 -13.03
C GLU A 195 -1.88 -3.97 -13.41
N PRO A 196 -3.02 -4.03 -12.70
CA PRO A 196 -4.16 -3.15 -12.96
C PRO A 196 -3.82 -1.65 -12.92
N ALA A 197 -3.00 -1.22 -11.95
CA ALA A 197 -2.57 0.17 -11.83
C ALA A 197 -1.71 0.61 -13.01
N ALA A 198 -0.80 -0.25 -13.50
CA ALA A 198 -0.01 0.03 -14.69
C ALA A 198 -0.90 0.15 -15.94
N GLN A 199 -1.89 -0.73 -16.10
CA GLN A 199 -2.84 -0.68 -17.21
C GLN A 199 -3.69 0.58 -17.18
N TRP A 200 -4.17 0.99 -16.00
CA TRP A 200 -4.90 2.23 -15.81
C TRP A 200 -4.05 3.45 -16.23
N LEU A 201 -2.80 3.50 -15.78
CA LEU A 201 -1.90 4.59 -16.14
C LEU A 201 -1.68 4.67 -17.65
N SER A 202 -1.43 3.54 -18.32
CA SER A 202 -1.29 3.51 -19.78
C SER A 202 -2.56 3.99 -20.51
N ALA A 203 -3.75 3.69 -20.00
CA ALA A 203 -5.00 4.22 -20.56
C ALA A 203 -5.13 5.74 -20.36
N VAL A 204 -4.70 6.26 -19.20
CA VAL A 204 -4.67 7.70 -18.92
C VAL A 204 -3.70 8.42 -19.85
N GLU A 205 -2.49 7.89 -20.04
CA GLU A 205 -1.46 8.44 -20.94
C GLU A 205 -2.00 8.60 -22.36
N VAL A 206 -2.60 7.55 -22.92
CA VAL A 206 -3.21 7.58 -24.26
C VAL A 206 -4.27 8.68 -24.37
N SER A 207 -5.13 8.83 -23.36
CA SER A 207 -6.17 9.86 -23.36
C SER A 207 -5.61 11.28 -23.26
N LEU A 208 -4.56 11.49 -22.46
CA LEU A 208 -3.88 12.79 -22.33
C LEU A 208 -3.17 13.19 -23.64
N GLU A 209 -2.57 12.24 -24.35
CA GLU A 209 -1.96 12.44 -25.68
C GLU A 209 -3.00 12.82 -26.75
N ILE A 210 -4.14 12.13 -26.78
CA ILE A 210 -5.23 12.44 -27.71
C ILE A 210 -5.73 13.88 -27.49
N GLN A 211 -5.84 14.32 -26.24
CA GLN A 211 -6.24 15.68 -25.94
C GLN A 211 -5.16 16.73 -26.30
N SER A 212 -3.87 16.39 -26.32
CA SER A 212 -2.78 17.33 -26.60
C SER A 212 -2.48 17.48 -28.10
N GLY A 213 -3.15 16.70 -28.97
CA GLY A 213 -3.00 16.80 -30.42
C GLY A 213 -1.66 16.30 -30.96
N GLY A 214 -0.92 15.51 -30.17
CA GLY A 214 0.40 14.97 -30.54
C GLY A 214 0.31 13.62 -31.27
N GLN A 215 1.07 13.47 -32.35
CA GLN A 215 1.41 12.17 -32.95
C GLN A 215 2.51 11.51 -32.13
N SER A 216 2.28 10.25 -31.74
CA SER A 216 3.24 9.42 -31.01
C SER A 216 4.54 9.21 -31.80
N ALA A 217 5.68 9.50 -31.17
CA ALA A 217 6.94 8.88 -31.53
C ALA A 217 7.06 7.61 -30.69
N ALA A 218 6.99 6.45 -31.34
CA ALA A 218 7.24 5.17 -30.70
C ALA A 218 8.68 5.15 -30.15
N ALA A 219 8.82 5.37 -28.85
CA ALA A 219 10.06 5.13 -28.14
C ALA A 219 10.20 3.61 -27.92
N SER A 220 11.27 3.05 -28.46
CA SER A 220 11.72 1.71 -28.10
C SER A 220 12.25 1.78 -26.68
N VAL A 221 11.72 0.94 -25.80
CA VAL A 221 12.20 0.79 -24.43
C VAL A 221 13.54 0.07 -24.48
N GLU A 222 14.65 0.82 -24.41
CA GLU A 222 15.91 0.26 -23.94
C GLU A 222 15.89 0.28 -22.42
N VAL A 223 15.89 -0.91 -21.82
CA VAL A 223 16.02 -1.11 -20.39
C VAL A 223 17.46 -0.77 -20.02
N GLU A 224 17.72 0.48 -19.62
CA GLU A 224 18.92 0.80 -18.86
C GLU A 224 18.82 0.07 -17.52
N ASN A 225 19.77 -0.82 -17.23
CA ASN A 225 19.92 -1.42 -15.91
C ASN A 225 20.53 -0.38 -14.97
N PRO A 226 19.79 0.20 -14.00
CA PRO A 226 20.44 0.92 -12.93
C PRO A 226 21.29 -0.07 -12.13
N SER A 227 22.57 0.24 -11.98
CA SER A 227 23.57 -0.57 -11.28
C SER A 227 23.44 -0.52 -9.74
N SER A 228 22.20 -0.46 -9.25
CA SER A 228 21.83 -0.69 -7.85
C SER A 228 20.47 -1.36 -7.85
N THR A 229 20.40 -2.66 -7.59
CA THR A 229 19.13 -3.40 -7.54
C THR A 229 18.31 -2.87 -6.37
N GLN A 230 17.41 -1.92 -6.63
CA GLN A 230 16.52 -1.40 -5.59
C GLN A 230 15.42 -2.44 -5.36
N TYR A 231 15.39 -3.05 -4.17
CA TYR A 231 14.33 -3.99 -3.79
C TYR A 231 12.99 -3.26 -3.63
N SER A 232 11.92 -3.92 -4.04
CA SER A 232 10.58 -3.36 -4.10
C SER A 232 9.54 -4.46 -3.93
N ARG A 233 8.24 -4.10 -3.93
CA ARG A 233 7.15 -5.08 -3.93
C ARG A 233 7.23 -6.06 -5.12
N THR A 234 7.63 -5.59 -6.30
CA THR A 234 7.75 -6.41 -7.52
C THR A 234 9.11 -7.09 -7.66
N ASN A 235 10.07 -6.76 -6.80
CA ASN A 235 11.39 -7.37 -6.71
C ASN A 235 11.82 -7.48 -5.23
N PRO A 236 11.22 -8.41 -4.45
CA PRO A 236 11.46 -8.51 -3.02
C PRO A 236 12.89 -8.97 -2.71
N PHE A 237 13.39 -8.54 -1.55
CA PHE A 237 14.67 -9.01 -0.99
C PHE A 237 14.44 -10.34 -0.25
N ASN A 238 15.24 -11.37 -0.55
CA ASN A 238 15.21 -12.60 0.24
C ASN A 238 16.08 -12.42 1.48
N ALA A 239 15.44 -12.06 2.58
CA ALA A 239 16.08 -11.71 3.84
C ALA A 239 16.21 -12.92 4.77
N GLU A 240 17.36 -13.06 5.44
CA GLU A 240 17.60 -14.11 6.42
C GLU A 240 16.85 -13.83 7.72
N VAL A 241 16.24 -14.86 8.30
CA VAL A 241 15.64 -14.80 9.64
C VAL A 241 16.73 -15.01 10.67
N LEU A 242 16.91 -14.02 11.54
CA LEU A 242 17.94 -14.03 12.58
C LEU A 242 17.42 -14.72 13.84
N GLU A 243 16.18 -14.44 14.23
CA GLU A 243 15.60 -14.90 15.48
C GLU A 243 14.08 -15.09 15.34
N ASN A 244 13.52 -16.08 16.04
CA ASN A 244 12.07 -16.35 16.07
C ASN A 244 11.63 -16.86 17.44
N ILE A 245 11.15 -15.94 18.28
CA ILE A 245 10.84 -16.20 19.68
C ILE A 245 9.34 -16.12 19.91
N ASN A 246 8.77 -17.11 20.61
CA ASN A 246 7.40 -17.00 21.13
C ASN A 246 7.38 -16.06 22.34
N LEU A 247 6.67 -14.94 22.21
CA LEU A 247 6.50 -13.93 23.26
C LEU A 247 5.51 -14.36 24.34
N ASN A 248 4.66 -15.35 24.07
CA ASN A 248 3.70 -15.83 25.03
C ASN A 248 4.36 -16.76 26.07
N GLY A 249 3.98 -16.59 27.33
CA GLY A 249 4.38 -17.44 28.43
C GLY A 249 3.77 -18.85 28.34
N ARG A 250 4.39 -19.80 29.04
CA ARG A 250 3.94 -21.20 29.06
C ARG A 250 2.49 -21.30 29.52
N GLY A 251 1.66 -21.95 28.70
CA GLY A 251 0.24 -22.18 29.00
C GLY A 251 -0.70 -21.12 28.43
N SER A 252 -0.20 -20.12 27.70
CA SER A 252 -1.05 -19.26 26.87
C SER A 252 -1.83 -20.10 25.85
N ASN A 253 -3.05 -19.66 25.54
CA ASN A 253 -3.85 -20.11 24.40
C ASN A 253 -3.52 -19.34 23.11
N LYS A 254 -2.61 -18.37 23.17
CA LYS A 254 -2.10 -17.59 22.04
C LYS A 254 -0.68 -18.02 21.70
N GLU A 255 -0.27 -17.69 20.49
CA GLU A 255 1.12 -17.75 20.06
C GLU A 255 1.42 -16.50 19.24
N THR A 256 2.40 -15.74 19.69
CA THR A 256 2.79 -14.46 19.11
C THR A 256 4.29 -14.47 19.00
N ARG A 257 4.79 -14.37 17.76
CA ARG A 257 6.21 -14.44 17.47
C ARG A 257 6.82 -13.05 17.40
N HIS A 258 7.95 -12.88 18.07
CA HIS A 258 8.94 -11.88 17.73
C HIS A 258 9.84 -12.47 16.65
N VAL A 259 9.94 -11.81 15.51
CA VAL A 259 10.77 -12.27 14.40
C VAL A 259 11.75 -11.16 14.03
N GLU A 260 13.04 -11.47 14.04
CA GLU A 260 14.11 -10.57 13.62
C GLU A 260 14.59 -11.01 12.24
N ILE A 261 14.72 -10.05 11.32
CA ILE A 261 15.05 -10.31 9.92
C ILE A 261 16.22 -9.41 9.52
N SER A 262 17.25 -10.01 8.90
CA SER A 262 18.43 -9.30 8.41
C SER A 262 18.10 -8.47 7.17
N LEU A 263 18.54 -7.21 7.19
CA LEU A 263 18.59 -6.30 6.04
C LEU A 263 20.02 -6.13 5.50
N GLU A 264 20.99 -6.87 6.02
CA GLU A 264 22.40 -6.75 5.62
C GLU A 264 22.55 -6.90 4.10
N GLY A 265 23.31 -5.98 3.49
CA GLY A 265 23.57 -6.00 2.04
C GLY A 265 22.37 -5.66 1.15
N SER A 266 21.18 -5.41 1.72
CA SER A 266 19.98 -5.09 0.94
C SER A 266 19.92 -3.62 0.50
N GLY A 267 20.50 -2.72 1.31
CA GLY A 267 20.30 -1.27 1.16
C GLY A 267 18.86 -0.80 1.48
N LEU A 268 18.01 -1.68 2.01
CA LEU A 268 16.67 -1.32 2.47
C LEU A 268 16.76 -0.39 3.68
N THR A 269 15.88 0.59 3.71
CA THR A 269 15.75 1.54 4.82
C THR A 269 14.27 1.72 5.14
N TYR A 270 13.97 1.96 6.40
CA TYR A 270 12.62 2.19 6.90
C TYR A 270 12.64 3.25 8.02
N LYS A 271 11.46 3.67 8.46
CA LYS A 271 11.28 4.53 9.64
C LYS A 271 10.28 3.88 10.60
N PRO A 272 10.34 4.20 11.90
CA PRO A 272 9.30 3.79 12.83
C PRO A 272 7.90 4.14 12.29
N GLY A 273 7.02 3.15 12.31
CA GLY A 273 5.67 3.21 11.74
C GLY A 273 5.54 2.71 10.30
N ASP A 274 6.64 2.35 9.62
CA ASP A 274 6.59 1.56 8.39
C ASP A 274 6.16 0.11 8.64
N SER A 275 5.87 -0.62 7.57
CA SER A 275 5.54 -2.04 7.60
C SER A 275 6.50 -2.85 6.73
N VAL A 276 6.67 -4.13 7.04
CA VAL A 276 7.28 -5.12 6.13
C VAL A 276 6.17 -5.89 5.42
N GLY A 277 6.25 -5.98 4.10
CA GLY A 277 5.46 -6.92 3.33
C GLY A 277 6.22 -8.22 3.13
N ILE A 278 5.65 -9.35 3.56
CA ILE A 278 6.19 -10.70 3.39
C ILE A 278 5.37 -11.42 2.33
N PHE A 279 6.00 -12.00 1.31
CA PHE A 279 5.30 -12.90 0.38
C PHE A 279 5.27 -14.33 0.98
N PRO A 280 4.10 -14.83 1.37
CA PRO A 280 4.04 -16.08 2.10
C PRO A 280 4.03 -17.30 1.17
N THR A 281 4.14 -18.48 1.76
CA THR A 281 3.97 -19.77 1.08
C THR A 281 2.74 -20.49 1.62
N ASN A 282 1.86 -20.94 0.72
CA ASN A 282 0.69 -21.74 1.07
C ASN A 282 1.06 -23.08 1.72
N ASN A 283 0.16 -23.61 2.54
CA ASN A 283 0.31 -24.92 3.14
C ASN A 283 0.40 -26.02 2.06
N SER A 284 1.46 -26.83 2.08
CA SER A 284 1.72 -27.84 1.06
C SER A 284 0.66 -28.93 1.00
N ASP A 285 0.11 -29.33 2.15
CA ASP A 285 -0.90 -30.38 2.23
C ASP A 285 -2.20 -29.90 1.60
N LEU A 286 -2.61 -28.65 1.88
CA LEU A 286 -3.79 -28.04 1.23
C LEU A 286 -3.62 -27.95 -0.29
N VAL A 287 -2.44 -27.56 -0.77
CA VAL A 287 -2.13 -27.53 -2.21
C VAL A 287 -2.27 -28.93 -2.83
N ASP A 288 -1.68 -29.94 -2.19
CA ASP A 288 -1.70 -31.31 -2.69
C ASP A 288 -3.12 -31.89 -2.67
N GLU A 289 -3.94 -31.55 -1.67
CA GLU A 289 -5.36 -31.89 -1.59
C GLU A 289 -6.19 -31.25 -2.72
N ILE A 290 -5.96 -29.97 -3.01
CA ILE A 290 -6.64 -29.25 -4.11
C ILE A 290 -6.30 -29.87 -5.47
N ILE A 291 -5.01 -30.12 -5.73
CA ILE A 291 -4.55 -30.75 -6.99
C ILE A 291 -5.21 -32.11 -7.18
N LYS A 292 -5.22 -32.91 -6.11
CA LYS A 292 -5.84 -34.24 -6.11
C LYS A 292 -7.35 -34.18 -6.34
N LEU A 293 -8.04 -33.22 -5.71
CA LEU A 293 -9.50 -33.06 -5.82
C LEU A 293 -9.93 -32.78 -7.27
N GLY A 294 -9.23 -31.89 -7.97
CA GLY A 294 -9.52 -31.61 -9.39
C GLY A 294 -8.88 -32.59 -10.38
N SER A 295 -8.13 -33.58 -9.91
CA SER A 295 -7.40 -34.54 -10.76
C SER A 295 -6.42 -33.86 -11.75
N TRP A 296 -5.82 -32.74 -11.33
CA TRP A 296 -4.87 -31.98 -12.12
C TRP A 296 -3.45 -32.57 -12.05
N ASN A 297 -2.65 -32.31 -13.08
CA ASN A 297 -1.23 -32.68 -13.07
C ASN A 297 -0.39 -31.61 -12.34
N ALA A 298 0.20 -31.98 -11.20
CA ALA A 298 1.05 -31.10 -10.38
C ALA A 298 2.24 -30.50 -11.14
N ASP A 299 2.78 -31.24 -12.11
CA ASP A 299 3.96 -30.87 -12.91
C ASP A 299 3.60 -30.14 -14.20
N GLU A 300 2.31 -29.93 -14.49
CA GLU A 300 1.89 -29.20 -15.68
C GLU A 300 2.43 -27.78 -15.66
N THR A 301 2.98 -27.34 -16.79
CA THR A 301 3.56 -26.01 -16.89
C THR A 301 2.46 -24.99 -17.20
N VAL A 302 2.23 -24.08 -16.27
CA VAL A 302 1.22 -23.02 -16.35
C VAL A 302 1.86 -21.64 -16.35
N GLU A 303 1.21 -20.70 -16.99
CA GLU A 303 1.56 -19.27 -17.01
C GLU A 303 0.93 -18.57 -15.80
N ILE A 304 1.76 -17.89 -14.99
CA ILE A 304 1.35 -17.31 -13.69
C ILE A 304 1.21 -15.78 -13.72
N ASN A 305 1.62 -15.11 -14.79
CA ASN A 305 1.45 -13.67 -14.97
C ASN A 305 1.38 -13.29 -16.46
N SER A 306 0.98 -12.05 -16.73
CA SER A 306 0.85 -11.50 -18.08
C SER A 306 2.17 -11.32 -18.82
N GLN A 307 3.32 -11.47 -18.13
CA GLN A 307 4.65 -11.39 -18.72
C GLN A 307 5.13 -12.74 -19.29
N GLY A 308 4.30 -13.78 -19.21
CA GLY A 308 4.63 -15.10 -19.74
C GLY A 308 5.49 -15.94 -18.81
N GLU A 309 5.58 -15.58 -17.52
CA GLU A 309 6.30 -16.41 -16.55
C GLU A 309 5.60 -17.75 -16.36
N ARG A 310 6.38 -18.83 -16.42
CA ARG A 310 5.86 -20.19 -16.34
C ARG A 310 6.44 -20.96 -15.17
N ARG A 311 5.59 -21.74 -14.50
CA ARG A 311 5.93 -22.61 -13.36
C ARG A 311 5.11 -23.90 -13.43
N ALA A 312 5.54 -24.92 -12.69
CA ALA A 312 4.70 -26.09 -12.44
C ALA A 312 3.46 -25.67 -11.64
N LEU A 313 2.29 -26.28 -11.90
CA LEU A 313 1.03 -25.95 -11.21
C LEU A 313 1.20 -25.95 -9.68
N ARG A 314 1.89 -26.95 -9.13
CA ARG A 314 2.13 -27.04 -7.69
C ARG A 314 2.90 -25.83 -7.15
N ILE A 315 3.90 -25.35 -7.88
CA ILE A 315 4.67 -24.15 -7.51
C ILE A 315 3.83 -22.88 -7.62
N ALA A 316 2.98 -22.80 -8.65
CA ALA A 316 2.03 -21.70 -8.81
C ALA A 316 1.07 -21.60 -7.61
N LEU A 317 0.47 -22.71 -7.20
CA LEU A 317 -0.43 -22.77 -6.04
C LEU A 317 0.29 -22.55 -4.71
N LEU A 318 1.57 -22.93 -4.60
CA LEU A 318 2.33 -22.72 -3.36
C LEU A 318 2.71 -21.25 -3.12
N HIS A 319 3.18 -20.54 -4.15
CA HIS A 319 3.85 -19.25 -3.95
C HIS A 319 3.18 -18.06 -4.65
N HIS A 320 2.25 -18.31 -5.59
CA HIS A 320 1.79 -17.27 -6.50
C HIS A 320 0.29 -17.04 -6.50
N LEU A 321 -0.52 -18.00 -6.03
CA LEU A 321 -1.99 -17.94 -6.14
C LEU A 321 -2.67 -18.04 -4.78
N GLU A 322 -3.72 -17.24 -4.60
CA GLU A 322 -4.56 -17.29 -3.40
C GLU A 322 -5.48 -18.50 -3.46
N ILE A 323 -5.41 -19.34 -2.43
CA ILE A 323 -6.22 -20.58 -2.31
C ILE A 323 -6.98 -20.66 -0.99
N THR A 324 -6.73 -19.76 -0.05
CA THR A 324 -7.27 -19.79 1.32
C THR A 324 -8.46 -18.88 1.53
N VAL A 325 -8.74 -17.98 0.58
CA VAL A 325 -9.88 -17.06 0.61
C VAL A 325 -10.77 -17.28 -0.60
N VAL A 326 -12.05 -17.56 -0.37
CA VAL A 326 -13.07 -17.56 -1.42
C VAL A 326 -13.69 -16.19 -1.54
N THR A 327 -13.73 -15.65 -2.76
CA THR A 327 -14.38 -14.36 -3.06
C THR A 327 -15.52 -14.54 -4.05
N LYS A 328 -16.43 -13.57 -4.09
CA LYS A 328 -17.50 -13.55 -5.11
C LYS A 328 -16.94 -13.61 -6.54
N PRO A 329 -15.93 -12.81 -6.94
CA PRO A 329 -15.33 -12.92 -8.27
C PRO A 329 -14.77 -14.32 -8.59
N LEU A 330 -14.16 -15.00 -7.61
CA LEU A 330 -13.70 -16.37 -7.78
C LEU A 330 -14.87 -17.31 -8.10
N LEU A 331 -15.95 -17.25 -7.32
CA LEU A 331 -17.13 -18.09 -7.52
C LEU A 331 -17.84 -17.80 -8.86
N GLU A 332 -17.92 -16.54 -9.27
CA GLU A 332 -18.45 -16.15 -10.59
C GLU A 332 -17.62 -16.78 -11.72
N LYS A 333 -16.30 -16.71 -11.65
CA LYS A 333 -15.42 -17.34 -12.65
C LYS A 333 -15.51 -18.86 -12.62
N LEU A 334 -15.54 -19.46 -11.42
CA LEU A 334 -15.64 -20.91 -11.22
C LEU A 334 -16.94 -21.47 -11.81
N SER A 335 -18.03 -20.70 -11.78
CA SER A 335 -19.33 -21.10 -12.33
C SER A 335 -19.29 -21.43 -13.84
N ASN A 336 -18.31 -20.90 -14.58
CA ASN A 336 -18.11 -21.22 -16.00
C ASN A 336 -17.57 -22.64 -16.22
N TYR A 337 -16.97 -23.24 -15.19
CA TYR A 337 -16.35 -24.56 -15.23
C TYR A 337 -17.07 -25.59 -14.35
N SER A 338 -18.11 -25.18 -13.62
CA SER A 338 -18.91 -26.04 -12.76
C SER A 338 -20.32 -26.26 -13.35
N LYS A 339 -20.85 -27.47 -13.17
CA LYS A 339 -22.25 -27.81 -13.49
C LYS A 339 -23.20 -27.63 -12.30
N SER A 340 -22.72 -27.08 -11.19
CA SER A 340 -23.52 -26.88 -9.98
C SER A 340 -24.59 -25.82 -10.20
N GLU A 341 -25.86 -26.23 -10.20
CA GLU A 341 -27.00 -25.31 -10.21
C GLU A 341 -27.09 -24.50 -8.90
N GLU A 342 -26.55 -25.04 -7.81
CA GLU A 342 -26.47 -24.34 -6.53
C GLU A 342 -25.52 -23.15 -6.61
N LEU A 343 -24.34 -23.32 -7.21
CA LEU A 343 -23.39 -22.22 -7.44
C LEU A 343 -24.04 -21.09 -8.25
N LYS A 344 -24.74 -21.43 -9.33
CA LYS A 344 -25.47 -20.44 -10.14
C LYS A 344 -26.57 -19.74 -9.33
N ARG A 345 -27.25 -20.47 -8.45
CA ARG A 345 -28.31 -19.93 -7.60
C ARG A 345 -27.76 -18.93 -6.59
N ILE A 346 -26.71 -19.27 -5.84
CA ILE A 346 -26.15 -18.39 -4.80
C ILE A 346 -25.51 -17.11 -5.39
N LEU A 347 -25.05 -17.17 -6.64
CA LEU A 347 -24.49 -16.01 -7.35
C LEU A 347 -25.55 -14.98 -7.79
N ASN A 348 -26.84 -15.32 -7.75
CA ASN A 348 -27.90 -14.37 -8.06
C ASN A 348 -27.95 -13.24 -7.04
N LYS A 349 -28.20 -12.01 -7.49
CA LYS A 349 -28.26 -10.81 -6.64
C LYS A 349 -29.27 -10.93 -5.49
N GLU A 350 -30.34 -11.70 -5.68
CA GLU A 350 -31.37 -11.94 -4.66
C GLU A 350 -30.87 -12.79 -3.48
N ASN A 351 -29.77 -13.52 -3.66
CA ASN A 351 -29.17 -14.42 -2.66
C ASN A 351 -27.86 -13.86 -2.08
N ALA A 352 -27.70 -12.53 -2.06
CA ALA A 352 -26.47 -11.89 -1.59
C ALA A 352 -26.07 -12.28 -0.16
N ASP A 353 -27.04 -12.41 0.76
CA ASP A 353 -26.77 -12.82 2.15
C ASP A 353 -26.29 -14.27 2.26
N GLU A 354 -26.82 -15.15 1.42
CA GLU A 354 -26.39 -16.55 1.37
C GLU A 354 -24.99 -16.68 0.77
N LEU A 355 -24.70 -15.91 -0.28
CA LEU A 355 -23.34 -15.82 -0.82
C LEU A 355 -22.36 -15.30 0.24
N ARG A 356 -22.73 -14.26 1.00
CA ARG A 356 -21.90 -13.70 2.09
C ARG A 356 -21.63 -14.76 3.16
N ALA A 357 -22.66 -15.49 3.58
CA ALA A 357 -22.52 -16.58 4.55
C ALA A 357 -21.72 -17.77 4.00
N TYR A 358 -21.74 -17.99 2.68
CA TYR A 358 -20.97 -19.04 2.05
C TYR A 358 -19.47 -18.71 2.02
N VAL A 359 -19.08 -17.50 1.60
CA VAL A 359 -17.66 -17.13 1.47
C VAL A 359 -16.94 -17.01 2.81
N ASP A 360 -17.68 -16.70 3.88
CA ASP A 360 -17.12 -16.56 5.23
C ASP A 360 -16.45 -17.86 5.72
N GLY A 361 -15.15 -17.80 5.99
CA GLY A 361 -14.36 -18.91 6.53
C GLY A 361 -14.14 -20.12 5.59
N ARG A 362 -14.42 -20.01 4.29
CA ARG A 362 -14.18 -21.07 3.29
C ARG A 362 -12.95 -20.79 2.42
N ASP A 363 -12.29 -21.87 1.99
CA ASP A 363 -11.14 -21.85 1.07
C ASP A 363 -11.48 -22.48 -0.30
N LEU A 364 -10.52 -22.46 -1.22
CA LEU A 364 -10.69 -23.02 -2.56
C LEU A 364 -11.06 -24.51 -2.52
N TYR A 365 -10.49 -25.27 -1.60
CA TYR A 365 -10.79 -26.70 -1.46
C TYR A 365 -12.28 -26.92 -1.15
N ASP A 366 -12.87 -26.10 -0.28
CA ASP A 366 -14.31 -26.18 0.02
C ASP A 366 -15.15 -25.87 -1.22
N ALA A 367 -14.82 -24.79 -1.94
CA ALA A 367 -15.54 -24.40 -3.16
C ALA A 367 -15.48 -25.48 -4.26
N LEU A 368 -14.32 -26.11 -4.44
CA LEU A 368 -14.16 -27.21 -5.39
C LEU A 368 -14.90 -28.48 -4.94
N THR A 369 -15.01 -28.71 -3.63
CA THR A 369 -15.74 -29.86 -3.06
C THR A 369 -17.25 -29.67 -3.22
N ASP A 370 -17.76 -28.51 -2.81
CA ASP A 370 -19.20 -28.21 -2.77
C ASP A 370 -19.79 -27.98 -4.18
N PHE A 371 -19.01 -27.41 -5.09
CA PHE A 371 -19.45 -27.08 -6.45
C PHE A 371 -18.77 -27.92 -7.55
N GLY A 372 -18.06 -28.98 -7.18
CA GLY A 372 -17.47 -29.93 -8.12
C GLY A 372 -18.48 -30.83 -8.82
N PRO A 373 -18.06 -31.57 -9.87
CA PRO A 373 -16.73 -31.53 -10.47
C PRO A 373 -16.53 -30.24 -11.29
N VAL A 374 -15.29 -29.75 -11.30
CA VAL A 374 -14.88 -28.55 -12.04
C VAL A 374 -14.13 -28.98 -13.31
N GLU A 375 -14.68 -28.66 -14.48
CA GLU A 375 -14.18 -29.03 -15.80
C GLU A 375 -13.22 -27.96 -16.35
N ALA A 376 -12.22 -27.56 -15.55
CA ALA A 376 -11.18 -26.60 -15.93
C ALA A 376 -9.84 -27.32 -16.16
N SER A 377 -9.06 -26.89 -17.17
CA SER A 377 -7.65 -27.24 -17.26
C SER A 377 -6.82 -26.53 -16.18
N GLU A 378 -5.57 -26.95 -16.00
CA GLU A 378 -4.62 -26.34 -15.06
C GLU A 378 -4.45 -24.84 -15.33
N GLN A 379 -4.29 -24.45 -16.60
CA GLN A 379 -4.17 -23.04 -16.98
C GLN A 379 -5.48 -22.26 -16.73
N GLN A 380 -6.64 -22.90 -16.92
CA GLN A 380 -7.93 -22.26 -16.63
C GLN A 380 -8.14 -22.07 -15.14
N LEU A 381 -7.72 -23.03 -14.30
CA LEU A 381 -7.72 -22.88 -12.84
C LEU A 381 -6.84 -21.70 -12.41
N VAL A 382 -5.62 -21.60 -12.93
CA VAL A 382 -4.74 -20.46 -12.65
C VAL A 382 -5.40 -19.13 -13.04
N GLY A 383 -6.07 -19.08 -14.20
CA GLY A 383 -6.74 -17.87 -14.68
C GLY A 383 -7.95 -17.40 -13.87
N ILE A 384 -8.54 -18.26 -13.02
CA ILE A 384 -9.65 -17.85 -12.15
C ILE A 384 -9.20 -17.34 -10.78
N LEU A 385 -8.02 -17.77 -10.32
CA LEU A 385 -7.46 -17.39 -9.03
C LEU A 385 -6.82 -15.99 -9.11
N ARG A 386 -6.87 -15.25 -7.99
CA ARG A 386 -6.07 -14.02 -7.84
C ARG A 386 -4.65 -14.36 -7.38
N LYS A 387 -3.72 -13.42 -7.51
CA LYS A 387 -2.36 -13.65 -6.98
C LYS A 387 -2.39 -13.71 -5.45
N LEU A 388 -1.48 -14.49 -4.89
CA LEU A 388 -1.25 -14.55 -3.44
C LEU A 388 -0.69 -13.20 -2.97
N PRO A 389 -1.42 -12.44 -2.14
CA PRO A 389 -0.95 -11.13 -1.70
C PRO A 389 0.16 -11.28 -0.65
N ALA A 390 1.11 -10.33 -0.64
CA ALA A 390 2.01 -10.16 0.49
C ALA A 390 1.22 -9.76 1.75
N ARG A 391 1.65 -10.23 2.93
CA ARG A 391 1.10 -9.82 4.21
C ARG A 391 1.94 -8.71 4.83
N LEU A 392 1.28 -7.60 5.17
CA LEU A 392 1.91 -6.46 5.83
C LEU A 392 1.94 -6.67 7.34
N TYR A 393 3.07 -6.37 7.96
CA TYR A 393 3.27 -6.35 9.41
C TYR A 393 3.92 -5.03 9.83
N SER A 394 3.34 -4.32 10.79
CA SER A 394 3.93 -3.09 11.34
C SER A 394 5.29 -3.39 11.98
N ILE A 395 6.29 -2.58 11.65
CA ILE A 395 7.66 -2.78 12.11
C ILE A 395 7.77 -2.49 13.60
N ALA A 396 8.37 -3.44 14.32
CA ALA A 396 8.54 -3.43 15.77
C ALA A 396 9.93 -2.99 16.26
N SER A 397 10.81 -2.54 15.36
CA SER A 397 12.12 -1.99 15.70
C SER A 397 12.40 -0.62 15.08
N SER A 398 13.32 0.14 15.66
CA SER A 398 13.97 1.30 15.03
C SER A 398 15.26 0.87 14.33
N LEU A 399 15.55 1.45 13.17
CA LEU A 399 16.84 1.27 12.47
C LEU A 399 18.01 1.93 13.21
N GLU A 400 17.76 2.98 13.99
CA GLU A 400 18.79 3.62 14.81
C GLU A 400 19.20 2.69 15.97
N ALA A 401 18.24 1.94 16.52
CA ALA A 401 18.48 0.97 17.59
C ALA A 401 19.03 -0.37 17.08
N ASN A 402 18.56 -0.83 15.91
CA ASN A 402 18.92 -2.12 15.33
C ASN A 402 19.36 -1.91 13.87
N PRO A 403 20.62 -1.48 13.64
CA PRO A 403 21.14 -1.27 12.29
C PRO A 403 21.10 -2.56 11.49
N GLU A 404 20.64 -2.47 10.23
CA GLU A 404 20.57 -3.61 9.31
C GLU A 404 19.64 -4.75 9.76
N GLU A 405 18.70 -4.50 10.68
CA GLU A 405 17.72 -5.48 11.14
C GLU A 405 16.31 -4.90 11.09
N VAL A 406 15.29 -5.74 10.91
CA VAL A 406 13.87 -5.37 11.02
C VAL A 406 13.11 -6.39 11.85
N HIS A 407 12.40 -5.92 12.87
CA HIS A 407 11.74 -6.79 13.83
C HIS A 407 10.23 -6.73 13.64
N LEU A 408 9.53 -7.85 13.83
CA LEU A 408 8.09 -8.00 13.66
C LEU A 408 7.45 -8.63 14.88
N THR A 409 6.18 -8.30 15.13
CA THR A 409 5.35 -8.95 16.17
C THR A 409 4.14 -9.59 15.51
N ILE A 410 4.16 -10.93 15.35
CA ILE A 410 3.23 -11.67 14.51
C ILE A 410 2.38 -12.61 15.36
N GLY A 411 1.06 -12.37 15.44
CA GLY A 411 0.11 -13.29 16.05
C GLY A 411 -0.22 -14.45 15.10
N ALA A 412 -0.07 -15.70 15.57
CA ALA A 412 -0.42 -16.88 14.81
C ALA A 412 -1.95 -17.02 14.68
N VAL A 413 -2.47 -17.06 13.45
CA VAL A 413 -3.91 -17.17 13.19
C VAL A 413 -4.30 -18.63 13.02
N ARG A 414 -5.16 -19.13 13.94
CA ARG A 414 -5.76 -20.47 13.90
C ARG A 414 -7.22 -20.37 14.31
N TYR A 415 -8.11 -21.03 13.59
CA TYR A 415 -9.54 -21.09 13.90
C TYR A 415 -10.18 -22.33 13.28
N GLU A 416 -11.35 -22.74 13.79
CA GLU A 416 -12.14 -23.81 13.18
C GLU A 416 -13.27 -23.18 12.36
N ALA A 417 -13.44 -23.59 11.11
CA ALA A 417 -14.55 -23.15 10.26
C ALA A 417 -15.00 -24.26 9.32
N HIS A 418 -16.32 -24.47 9.27
CA HIS A 418 -16.98 -25.49 8.44
C HIS A 418 -16.42 -26.91 8.66
N GLY A 419 -16.11 -27.25 9.91
CA GLY A 419 -15.62 -28.58 10.31
C GLY A 419 -14.17 -28.86 9.91
N ARG A 420 -13.40 -27.82 9.55
CA ARG A 420 -11.97 -27.89 9.26
C ARG A 420 -11.19 -26.89 10.10
N ASP A 421 -9.99 -27.29 10.51
CA ASP A 421 -9.00 -26.38 11.06
C ASP A 421 -8.48 -25.45 9.96
N ARG A 422 -8.41 -24.16 10.27
CA ARG A 422 -7.94 -23.09 9.39
C ARG A 422 -6.73 -22.40 10.00
N GLN A 423 -5.86 -21.97 9.11
CA GLN A 423 -4.56 -21.41 9.43
C GLN A 423 -4.31 -20.18 8.56
N GLY A 424 -3.83 -19.09 9.16
CA GLY A 424 -3.38 -17.93 8.39
C GLY A 424 -2.05 -18.24 7.71
N VAL A 425 -1.98 -18.04 6.38
CA VAL A 425 -0.85 -18.44 5.54
C VAL A 425 0.49 -17.92 6.07
N CYS A 426 0.67 -16.60 6.08
CA CYS A 426 1.93 -15.98 6.51
C CYS A 426 2.19 -16.17 8.01
N SER A 427 1.17 -16.04 8.85
CA SER A 427 1.34 -16.13 10.30
C SER A 427 1.77 -17.52 10.78
N ILE A 428 1.27 -18.58 10.13
CA ILE A 428 1.65 -19.96 10.46
C ILE A 428 3.00 -20.32 9.83
N GLN A 429 3.31 -19.79 8.63
CA GLN A 429 4.67 -19.87 8.11
C GLN A 429 5.67 -19.32 9.14
N CYS A 430 5.45 -18.11 9.66
CA CYS A 430 6.30 -17.51 10.68
C CYS A 430 6.28 -18.26 12.02
N ALA A 431 5.16 -18.87 12.42
CA ALA A 431 5.04 -19.53 13.72
C ALA A 431 5.62 -20.96 13.74
N GLU A 432 5.44 -21.72 12.66
CA GLU A 432 5.69 -23.16 12.65
C GLU A 432 6.74 -23.61 11.62
N ASN A 433 6.93 -22.86 10.53
CA ASN A 433 7.73 -23.31 9.39
C ASN A 433 8.95 -22.42 9.11
N LEU A 434 9.33 -21.57 10.07
CA LEU A 434 10.39 -20.59 9.91
C LEU A 434 11.37 -20.68 11.08
N GLU A 435 12.59 -21.10 10.79
CA GLU A 435 13.68 -21.21 11.76
C GLU A 435 14.77 -20.15 11.46
N PRO A 436 15.57 -19.75 12.46
CA PRO A 436 16.77 -18.95 12.22
C PRO A 436 17.67 -19.56 11.13
N GLY A 437 18.09 -18.75 10.16
CA GLY A 437 18.84 -19.14 8.98
C GLY A 437 17.99 -19.41 7.73
N ASP A 438 16.66 -19.52 7.85
CA ASP A 438 15.76 -19.53 6.71
C ASP A 438 15.66 -18.14 6.06
N THR A 439 15.09 -18.07 4.86
CA THR A 439 14.90 -16.79 4.14
C THR A 439 13.44 -16.50 3.83
N LEU A 440 13.08 -15.21 3.85
CA LEU A 440 11.77 -14.71 3.48
C LEU A 440 11.87 -13.63 2.40
N PRO A 441 11.05 -13.70 1.34
CA PRO A 441 10.91 -12.60 0.40
C PRO A 441 10.15 -11.43 1.04
N ILE A 442 10.86 -10.33 1.28
CA ILE A 442 10.33 -9.13 1.93
C ILE A 442 10.49 -7.86 1.09
N TYR A 443 9.68 -6.86 1.40
CA TYR A 443 9.92 -5.48 0.98
C TYR A 443 9.47 -4.50 2.08
N ILE A 444 10.04 -3.30 2.09
CA ILE A 444 9.60 -2.23 2.99
C ILE A 444 8.42 -1.50 2.37
N HIS A 445 7.32 -1.43 3.11
CA HIS A 445 6.14 -0.65 2.79
C HIS A 445 6.12 0.63 3.63
N LYS A 446 6.24 1.77 2.95
CA LYS A 446 6.30 3.08 3.61
C LYS A 446 4.92 3.58 4.01
N ASN A 447 4.78 4.06 5.23
CA ASN A 447 3.54 4.66 5.75
C ASN A 447 3.78 6.05 6.34
N ASP A 448 3.72 7.10 5.52
CA ASP A 448 3.94 8.47 5.98
C ASP A 448 2.78 9.05 6.81
N ASN A 449 1.67 8.32 6.94
CA ASN A 449 0.53 8.69 7.78
C ASN A 449 0.65 8.15 9.21
N PHE A 450 1.70 7.38 9.52
CA PHE A 450 1.97 6.83 10.85
C PHE A 450 3.42 7.08 11.25
N ARG A 451 3.69 8.24 11.86
CA ARG A 451 5.05 8.73 12.15
C ARG A 451 5.14 9.43 13.49
N LEU A 452 6.30 9.30 14.13
CA LEU A 452 6.68 10.16 15.25
C LEU A 452 6.64 11.65 14.86
N PRO A 453 6.36 12.56 15.81
CA PRO A 453 6.35 13.98 15.55
C PRO A 453 7.76 14.48 15.20
N ALA A 454 7.87 15.45 14.29
CA ALA A 454 9.16 16.03 13.90
C ALA A 454 9.85 16.78 15.07
N ASN A 455 9.08 17.31 16.01
CA ASN A 455 9.61 17.88 17.25
C ASN A 455 9.70 16.78 18.33
N SER A 456 10.91 16.47 18.78
CA SER A 456 11.17 15.43 19.79
C SER A 456 10.59 15.75 21.18
N GLU A 457 10.31 17.02 21.47
CA GLU A 457 9.65 17.46 22.71
C GLU A 457 8.14 17.22 22.71
N THR A 458 7.54 16.98 21.55
CA THR A 458 6.09 16.75 21.45
C THR A 458 5.70 15.46 22.18
N PRO A 459 4.74 15.52 23.13
CA PRO A 459 4.25 14.34 23.82
C PRO A 459 3.57 13.35 22.88
N ILE A 460 3.69 12.05 23.17
CA ILE A 460 3.01 11.00 22.42
C ILE A 460 2.16 10.11 23.33
N ILE A 461 0.97 9.76 22.84
CA ILE A 461 0.04 8.82 23.46
C ILE A 461 -0.14 7.65 22.50
N MET A 462 0.22 6.46 22.93
CA MET A 462 0.22 5.25 22.12
C MET A 462 -0.80 4.25 22.69
N ILE A 463 -1.73 3.78 21.87
CA ILE A 463 -2.80 2.88 22.27
C ILE A 463 -2.74 1.64 21.37
N GLY A 464 -2.21 0.54 21.89
CA GLY A 464 -1.89 -0.65 21.09
C GLY A 464 -2.05 -1.95 21.87
N PRO A 465 -3.27 -2.48 22.02
CA PRO A 465 -3.46 -3.79 22.60
C PRO A 465 -3.02 -4.91 21.63
N GLY A 466 -2.58 -6.04 22.20
CA GLY A 466 -2.14 -7.21 21.46
C GLY A 466 -0.96 -6.90 20.52
N THR A 467 -1.05 -7.37 19.27
CA THR A 467 -0.03 -7.11 18.23
C THR A 467 0.04 -5.64 17.81
N GLY A 468 -0.95 -4.81 18.17
CA GLY A 468 -0.92 -3.36 17.98
C GLY A 468 0.21 -2.67 18.74
N ILE A 469 0.92 -3.38 19.63
CA ILE A 469 2.11 -2.88 20.31
C ILE A 469 3.33 -2.74 19.39
N ALA A 470 3.34 -3.42 18.23
CA ALA A 470 4.48 -3.50 17.32
C ALA A 470 5.07 -2.12 16.98
N PRO A 471 4.34 -1.18 16.35
CA PRO A 471 4.94 0.11 15.98
C PRO A 471 5.29 0.96 17.21
N PHE A 472 4.71 0.71 18.38
CA PHE A 472 5.05 1.44 19.60
C PHE A 472 6.37 0.98 20.20
N ARG A 473 6.78 -0.27 19.96
CA ARG A 473 8.13 -0.73 20.27
C ARG A 473 9.16 0.03 19.42
N SER A 474 8.94 0.15 18.10
CA SER A 474 9.83 0.94 17.24
C SER A 474 9.85 2.42 17.60
N PHE A 475 8.72 3.01 17.99
CA PHE A 475 8.67 4.41 18.44
C PHE A 475 9.50 4.67 19.69
N ILE A 476 9.42 3.78 20.69
CA ILE A 476 10.16 3.95 21.93
C ILE A 476 11.65 3.67 21.77
N GLU A 477 12.02 2.67 20.96
CA GLU A 477 13.43 2.47 20.57
C GLU A 477 14.00 3.71 19.89
N GLU A 478 13.31 4.29 18.90
CA GLU A 478 13.75 5.51 18.23
C GLU A 478 13.93 6.67 19.21
N ARG A 479 12.96 6.88 20.10
CA ARG A 479 13.02 7.97 21.09
C ARG A 479 14.16 7.77 22.09
N SER A 480 14.45 6.53 22.45
CA SER A 480 15.61 6.18 23.28
C SER A 480 16.92 6.58 22.59
N GLU A 481 17.13 6.10 21.36
CA GLU A 481 18.39 6.32 20.63
C GLU A 481 18.61 7.77 20.20
N THR A 482 17.54 8.47 19.84
CA THR A 482 17.60 9.89 19.45
C THR A 482 17.64 10.84 20.65
N GLY A 483 17.49 10.33 21.88
CA GLY A 483 17.46 11.14 23.10
C GLY A 483 16.26 12.08 23.17
N ALA A 484 15.10 11.68 22.67
CA ALA A 484 13.90 12.51 22.63
C ALA A 484 13.33 12.78 24.04
N GLU A 485 13.27 14.04 24.45
CA GLU A 485 12.87 14.43 25.82
C GLU A 485 11.36 14.57 26.04
N GLY A 486 10.55 14.59 24.98
CA GLY A 486 9.10 14.67 25.10
C GLY A 486 8.51 13.48 25.84
N LYS A 487 7.35 13.67 26.48
CA LYS A 487 6.71 12.62 27.28
C LYS A 487 6.15 11.50 26.37
N SER A 488 6.22 10.26 26.84
CA SER A 488 5.67 9.09 26.14
C SER A 488 4.73 8.31 27.04
N TRP A 489 3.53 7.98 26.57
CA TRP A 489 2.55 7.18 27.31
C TRP A 489 2.06 6.02 26.47
N LEU A 490 2.19 4.79 26.98
CA LEU A 490 1.68 3.58 26.36
C LEU A 490 0.47 3.02 27.12
N PHE A 491 -0.62 2.78 26.40
CA PHE A 491 -1.73 1.93 26.81
C PHE A 491 -1.62 0.58 26.09
N PHE A 492 -1.32 -0.46 26.85
CA PHE A 492 -1.24 -1.84 26.35
C PHE A 492 -2.37 -2.70 26.94
N GLY A 493 -2.80 -3.72 26.23
CA GLY A 493 -3.68 -4.72 26.80
C GLY A 493 -3.66 -6.05 26.08
N ASP A 494 -3.91 -7.12 26.83
CA ASP A 494 -4.04 -8.48 26.31
C ASP A 494 -4.96 -9.34 27.21
N GLN A 495 -4.90 -10.66 27.10
CA GLN A 495 -5.73 -11.59 27.86
C GLN A 495 -5.23 -11.72 29.30
N HIS A 496 -3.97 -12.12 29.49
CA HIS A 496 -3.41 -12.43 30.80
C HIS A 496 -2.06 -11.77 31.07
N TYR A 497 -1.86 -11.24 32.28
CA TYR A 497 -0.60 -10.63 32.70
C TYR A 497 0.58 -11.61 32.63
N MET A 498 0.38 -12.84 33.09
CA MET A 498 1.46 -13.82 33.26
C MET A 498 1.91 -14.47 31.94
N THR A 499 1.05 -14.48 30.91
CA THR A 499 1.31 -15.24 29.68
C THR A 499 1.29 -14.39 28.42
N ASP A 500 0.70 -13.19 28.43
CA ASP A 500 0.47 -12.43 27.19
C ASP A 500 0.97 -10.98 27.30
N PHE A 501 1.82 -10.67 28.28
CA PHE A 501 2.43 -9.35 28.41
C PHE A 501 3.71 -9.26 27.56
N TYR A 502 3.53 -8.91 26.28
CA TYR A 502 4.61 -8.80 25.31
C TYR A 502 5.69 -7.78 25.73
N TYR A 503 6.96 -8.14 25.54
CA TYR A 503 8.13 -7.29 25.80
C TYR A 503 8.16 -6.70 27.23
N GLN A 504 7.59 -7.41 28.22
CA GLN A 504 7.39 -6.91 29.58
C GLN A 504 8.65 -6.27 30.19
N THR A 505 9.79 -6.92 30.07
CA THR A 505 11.05 -6.43 30.65
C THR A 505 11.56 -5.18 29.95
N GLU A 506 11.40 -5.07 28.63
CA GLU A 506 11.76 -3.87 27.86
C GLU A 506 10.94 -2.67 28.32
N TRP A 507 9.60 -2.81 28.42
CA TRP A 507 8.75 -1.72 28.88
C TRP A 507 9.07 -1.26 30.30
N GLN A 508 9.35 -2.20 31.21
CA GLN A 508 9.76 -1.87 32.57
C GLN A 508 11.08 -1.11 32.62
N ASN A 509 12.02 -1.42 31.72
CA ASN A 509 13.28 -0.70 31.60
C ASN A 509 13.06 0.72 31.08
N TYR A 510 12.27 0.90 30.01
CA TYR A 510 11.94 2.23 29.49
C TYR A 510 11.20 3.12 30.49
N VAL A 511 10.35 2.54 31.35
CA VAL A 511 9.73 3.30 32.45
C VAL A 511 10.76 3.73 33.49
N LYS A 512 11.73 2.85 33.78
CA LYS A 512 12.75 3.09 34.80
C LYS A 512 13.78 4.14 34.37
N ASP A 513 14.18 4.15 33.10
CA ASP A 513 15.13 5.13 32.55
C ASP A 513 14.46 6.46 32.13
N GLY A 514 13.13 6.48 31.98
CA GLY A 514 12.33 7.67 31.71
C GLY A 514 11.96 7.87 30.24
N THR A 515 12.44 7.01 29.34
CA THR A 515 12.07 7.03 27.90
C THR A 515 10.56 6.85 27.73
N LEU A 516 9.97 5.95 28.52
CA LEU A 516 8.53 5.79 28.64
C LEU A 516 8.03 6.44 29.94
N THR A 517 7.44 7.63 29.84
CA THR A 517 6.95 8.38 31.00
C THR A 517 5.87 7.62 31.77
N ARG A 518 4.99 6.90 31.05
CA ARG A 518 3.89 6.17 31.67
C ARG A 518 3.47 4.94 30.88
N LEU A 519 3.12 3.88 31.61
CA LEU A 519 2.61 2.62 31.09
C LEU A 519 1.33 2.22 31.83
N ASP A 520 0.22 2.12 31.11
CA ASP A 520 -1.04 1.59 31.62
C ASP A 520 -1.38 0.27 30.91
N VAL A 521 -1.68 -0.76 31.69
CA VAL A 521 -1.91 -2.13 31.19
C VAL A 521 -3.31 -2.64 31.52
N ALA A 522 -3.93 -3.34 30.57
CA ALA A 522 -5.26 -3.93 30.70
C ALA A 522 -5.26 -5.43 30.38
N PHE A 523 -5.65 -6.27 31.34
CA PHE A 523 -5.74 -7.71 31.14
C PHE A 523 -7.19 -8.17 31.24
N SER A 524 -7.73 -8.60 30.11
CA SER A 524 -9.16 -8.83 29.95
C SER A 524 -9.67 -10.13 30.59
N ARG A 525 -8.78 -11.04 31.01
CA ARG A 525 -9.12 -12.38 31.50
C ARG A 525 -8.51 -12.75 32.86
N ASP A 526 -7.85 -11.83 33.54
CA ASP A 526 -7.25 -12.08 34.87
C ASP A 526 -8.27 -11.96 36.02
N THR A 527 -9.42 -11.32 35.79
CA THR A 527 -10.50 -11.13 36.75
C THR A 527 -11.85 -11.45 36.14
N ASP A 528 -12.90 -11.58 36.97
CA ASP A 528 -14.28 -11.77 36.50
C ASP A 528 -14.79 -10.61 35.65
N GLU A 529 -14.31 -9.38 35.93
CA GLU A 529 -14.58 -8.20 35.12
C GLU A 529 -13.54 -8.05 34.00
N LYS A 530 -14.00 -7.79 32.78
CA LYS A 530 -13.11 -7.56 31.63
C LYS A 530 -12.54 -6.15 31.67
N VAL A 531 -11.22 -6.03 31.74
CA VAL A 531 -10.51 -4.75 31.67
C VAL A 531 -9.86 -4.58 30.30
N TYR A 532 -10.24 -3.52 29.59
CA TYR A 532 -9.69 -3.15 28.27
C TYR A 532 -8.98 -1.78 28.33
N VAL A 533 -8.27 -1.42 27.26
CA VAL A 533 -7.48 -0.18 27.18
C VAL A 533 -8.35 1.08 27.36
N GLN A 534 -9.57 1.09 26.80
CA GLN A 534 -10.52 2.18 27.00
C GLN A 534 -10.91 2.38 28.47
N HIS A 535 -10.93 1.33 29.28
CA HIS A 535 -11.19 1.47 30.72
C HIS A 535 -10.02 2.15 31.42
N ARG A 536 -8.77 1.86 31.01
CA ARG A 536 -7.58 2.54 31.52
C ARG A 536 -7.52 4.00 31.08
N MET A 537 -7.90 4.29 29.83
CA MET A 537 -8.03 5.66 29.34
C MET A 537 -9.03 6.47 30.18
N LYS A 538 -10.21 5.90 30.46
CA LYS A 538 -11.23 6.54 31.33
C LYS A 538 -10.73 6.74 32.75
N GLN A 539 -10.01 5.78 33.32
CA GLN A 539 -9.41 5.93 34.66
C GLN A 539 -8.38 7.07 34.74
N ALA A 540 -7.72 7.36 33.62
CA ALA A 540 -6.72 8.42 33.51
C ALA A 540 -7.22 9.64 32.70
N SER A 541 -8.54 9.83 32.60
CA SER A 541 -9.19 10.79 31.68
C SER A 541 -8.62 12.21 31.81
N GLN A 542 -8.49 12.69 33.04
CA GLN A 542 -8.05 14.06 33.32
C GLN A 542 -6.62 14.34 32.83
N GLU A 543 -5.70 13.39 33.06
CA GLU A 543 -4.30 13.51 32.62
C GLU A 543 -4.17 13.28 31.12
N LEU A 544 -4.96 12.35 30.56
CA LEU A 544 -5.02 12.14 29.11
C LEU A 544 -5.49 13.40 28.40
N TYR A 545 -6.57 14.03 28.88
CA TYR A 545 -7.07 15.29 28.35
C TYR A 545 -6.01 16.41 28.46
N GLN A 546 -5.30 16.51 29.59
CA GLN A 546 -4.22 17.48 29.74
C GLN A 546 -3.13 17.30 28.67
N TRP A 547 -2.70 16.08 28.39
CA TRP A 547 -1.68 15.84 27.36
C TRP A 547 -2.20 16.19 25.96
N ILE A 548 -3.47 15.91 25.67
CA ILE A 548 -4.11 16.31 24.41
C ILE A 548 -4.09 17.83 24.25
N GLU A 549 -4.39 18.58 25.31
CA GLU A 549 -4.32 20.06 25.31
C GLU A 549 -2.87 20.58 25.24
N GLU A 550 -1.89 19.84 25.79
CA GLU A 550 -0.45 20.13 25.68
C GLU A 550 0.12 19.91 24.26
N GLY A 551 -0.70 19.47 23.31
CA GLY A 551 -0.25 19.26 21.93
C GLY A 551 0.14 17.82 21.61
N ALA A 552 -0.21 16.84 22.45
CA ALA A 552 0.17 15.45 22.21
C ALA A 552 -0.32 14.92 20.86
N VAL A 553 0.45 13.98 20.30
CA VAL A 553 0.03 13.15 19.16
C VAL A 553 -0.46 11.81 19.69
N ILE A 554 -1.65 11.42 19.26
CA ILE A 554 -2.36 10.20 19.63
C ILE A 554 -2.21 9.19 18.51
N TYR A 555 -1.80 7.98 18.86
CA TYR A 555 -1.64 6.85 17.95
C TYR A 555 -2.50 5.68 18.40
N VAL A 556 -3.21 5.06 17.46
CA VAL A 556 -4.00 3.85 17.70
C VAL A 556 -3.55 2.77 16.71
N CYS A 557 -3.21 1.59 17.20
CA CYS A 557 -2.82 0.46 16.37
C CYS A 557 -3.46 -0.85 16.84
N GLY A 558 -3.89 -1.69 15.90
CA GLY A 558 -4.51 -3.01 16.16
C GLY A 558 -5.88 -3.17 15.49
N ASP A 559 -6.77 -3.94 16.13
CA ASP A 559 -8.08 -4.33 15.60
C ASP A 559 -8.95 -3.12 15.18
N GLU A 560 -9.24 -3.03 13.89
CA GLU A 560 -10.09 -1.98 13.32
C GLU A 560 -11.56 -2.15 13.74
N GLN A 561 -12.05 -3.39 13.79
CA GLN A 561 -13.49 -3.66 13.83
C GLN A 561 -14.14 -3.29 15.15
N ASN A 562 -13.45 -3.50 16.28
CA ASN A 562 -13.97 -3.29 17.62
C ASN A 562 -13.11 -2.29 18.39
N MET A 563 -11.81 -2.57 18.53
CA MET A 563 -10.92 -1.81 19.42
C MET A 563 -10.79 -0.35 19.00
N ALA A 564 -10.53 -0.08 17.72
CA ALA A 564 -10.39 1.29 17.23
C ALA A 564 -11.66 2.13 17.42
N LYS A 565 -12.85 1.51 17.28
CA LYS A 565 -14.15 2.17 17.50
C LYS A 565 -14.35 2.50 18.97
N ASP A 566 -14.07 1.57 19.87
CA ASP A 566 -14.19 1.77 21.32
C ASP A 566 -13.23 2.85 21.84
N VAL A 567 -11.99 2.88 21.32
CA VAL A 567 -11.00 3.90 21.64
C VAL A 567 -11.47 5.27 21.14
N HIS A 568 -11.95 5.37 19.90
CA HIS A 568 -12.46 6.62 19.36
C HIS A 568 -13.66 7.16 20.15
N ALA A 569 -14.63 6.29 20.47
CA ALA A 569 -15.77 6.65 21.32
C ALA A 569 -15.31 7.13 22.71
N THR A 570 -14.30 6.48 23.28
CA THR A 570 -13.73 6.87 24.58
C THR A 570 -13.03 8.23 24.53
N LEU A 571 -12.33 8.56 23.44
CA LEU A 571 -11.74 9.89 23.26
C LEU A 571 -12.83 10.97 23.20
N LEU A 572 -13.92 10.73 22.48
CA LEU A 572 -15.06 11.66 22.45
C LEU A 572 -15.64 11.86 23.86
N GLU A 573 -15.87 10.78 24.62
CA GLU A 573 -16.34 10.87 26.00
C GLU A 573 -15.41 11.71 26.89
N ILE A 574 -14.09 11.51 26.77
CA ILE A 574 -13.10 12.27 27.56
C ILE A 574 -13.12 13.76 27.19
N LEU A 575 -13.22 14.09 25.90
CA LEU A 575 -13.34 15.48 25.44
C LEU A 575 -14.60 16.16 25.96
N GLN A 576 -15.71 15.42 26.06
CA GLN A 576 -16.96 15.94 26.62
C GLN A 576 -16.86 16.13 28.15
N GLN A 577 -16.32 15.14 28.86
CA GLN A 577 -16.27 15.13 30.33
C GLN A 577 -15.24 16.12 30.88
N GLU A 578 -14.00 16.06 30.40
CA GLU A 578 -12.88 16.86 30.92
C GLU A 578 -12.78 18.22 30.23
N GLY A 579 -13.11 18.28 28.94
CA GLY A 579 -13.06 19.52 28.15
C GLY A 579 -14.35 20.33 28.12
N GLY A 580 -15.45 19.80 28.67
CA GLY A 580 -16.76 20.46 28.66
C GLY A 580 -17.34 20.69 27.26
N LYS A 581 -16.87 19.95 26.25
CA LYS A 581 -17.33 20.05 24.86
C LYS A 581 -18.68 19.35 24.68
N SER A 582 -19.52 19.87 23.78
CA SER A 582 -20.62 19.08 23.23
C SER A 582 -20.10 17.96 22.32
N LEU A 583 -20.96 17.00 21.96
CA LEU A 583 -20.57 15.91 21.07
C LEU A 583 -20.09 16.42 19.70
N GLU A 584 -20.81 17.38 19.12
CA GLU A 584 -20.45 17.99 17.83
C GLU A 584 -19.09 18.71 17.90
N GLU A 585 -18.82 19.45 18.99
CA GLU A 585 -17.53 20.09 19.21
C GLU A 585 -16.40 19.07 19.42
N ALA A 586 -16.67 17.93 20.06
CA ALA A 586 -15.70 16.86 20.25
C ALA A 586 -15.36 16.17 18.91
N GLU A 587 -16.35 15.88 18.08
CA GLU A 587 -16.16 15.31 16.73
C GLU A 587 -15.35 16.25 15.84
N GLN A 588 -15.69 17.56 15.85
CA GLN A 588 -14.94 18.59 15.14
C GLN A 588 -13.49 18.69 15.64
N PHE A 589 -13.27 18.58 16.95
CA PHE A 589 -11.94 18.59 17.53
C PHE A 589 -11.11 17.38 17.11
N ILE A 590 -11.68 16.16 17.12
CA ILE A 590 -10.98 14.98 16.60
C ILE A 590 -10.65 15.13 15.11
N THR A 591 -11.59 15.68 14.32
CA THR A 591 -11.36 15.94 12.89
C THR A 591 -10.19 16.91 12.70
N GLN A 592 -10.10 17.95 13.52
CA GLN A 592 -8.96 18.86 13.53
C GLN A 592 -7.66 18.13 13.89
N LEU A 593 -7.67 17.23 14.90
CA LEU A 593 -6.49 16.45 15.25
C LEU A 593 -6.03 15.55 14.08
N VAL A 594 -6.94 14.93 13.33
CA VAL A 594 -6.60 14.16 12.13
C VAL A 594 -5.94 15.06 11.08
N GLN A 595 -6.53 16.24 10.82
CA GLN A 595 -5.99 17.22 9.87
C GLN A 595 -4.59 17.71 10.25
N GLU A 596 -4.36 17.91 11.55
CA GLU A 596 -3.07 18.32 12.12
C GLU A 596 -2.07 17.16 12.24
N LYS A 597 -2.43 15.94 11.81
CA LYS A 597 -1.66 14.70 12.00
C LYS A 597 -1.34 14.40 13.47
N ARG A 598 -2.23 14.83 14.37
CA ARG A 598 -2.17 14.61 15.83
C ARG A 598 -3.04 13.45 16.30
N TYR A 599 -3.87 12.87 15.43
CA TYR A 599 -4.55 11.60 15.67
C TYR A 599 -4.31 10.67 14.47
N GLN A 600 -3.48 9.65 14.65
CA GLN A 600 -3.02 8.75 13.60
C GLN A 600 -3.42 7.30 13.92
N ARG A 601 -3.84 6.55 12.91
CA ARG A 601 -4.36 5.18 13.08
C ARG A 601 -3.72 4.21 12.09
N ASP A 602 -3.13 3.15 12.61
CA ASP A 602 -2.63 1.99 11.86
C ASP A 602 -3.43 0.75 12.29
N VAL A 603 -4.64 0.64 11.75
CA VAL A 603 -5.63 -0.37 12.13
C VAL A 603 -5.92 -1.30 10.96
N TYR A 604 -6.19 -2.57 11.28
CA TYR A 604 -6.33 -3.66 10.30
C TYR A 604 -7.28 -4.76 10.78
#